data_AF-V9W1D9-F1
#
_entry.id   AF-V9W1D9-F1
#
_cell.length_a   1.000
_cell.length_b   1.000
_cell.length_c   1.000
_cell.angle_alpha   90.00
_cell.angle_beta   90.00
_cell.angle_gamma   90.00
#
_symmetry.space_group_name_H-M   'P 1'
#
loop_
_entity.id
_entity.type
_entity.pdbx_description
1 polymer ?
#
loop_
_entity_poly.entity_id
_entity_poly.type
_entity_poly.pdbx_seq_one_letter_code
_entity_poly.pdbx_strand_id
1 'polypeptide(L)'
;MNHFLLANARQGGAANARYGIHAMELLINGVLKKGAIRSNLKVKVFGGAKMSANLSDIGAANANFVQQFLRDEGIPCISSSVGGTSARRVRFHACSGAAQQTHVQDDRKLGELEQRAAARPIPAPAQAGGSAGVVDLF
;
A
#
# COMPACT_ATOMS: atom_id res chain seq x y z
N MET A 1 13.80 8.17 -8.05
CA MET A 1 12.92 7.58 -7.04
C MET A 1 11.73 7.00 -7.76
N ASN A 2 11.21 5.85 -7.33
CA ASN A 2 9.99 5.27 -7.88
C ASN A 2 8.88 5.32 -6.82
N HIS A 3 7.65 5.64 -7.23
CA HIS A 3 6.44 5.58 -6.42
C HIS A 3 5.40 4.84 -7.24
N PHE A 4 4.97 3.67 -6.78
CA PHE A 4 4.01 2.85 -7.51
C PHE A 4 3.01 2.20 -6.56
N LEU A 5 1.86 1.84 -7.11
CA LEU A 5 0.76 1.18 -6.43
C LEU A 5 0.35 -0.03 -7.26
N LEU A 6 0.46 -1.25 -6.71
CA LEU A 6 -0.07 -2.44 -7.37
C LEU A 6 -1.55 -2.56 -6.98
N ALA A 7 -2.46 -2.48 -7.95
CA ALA A 7 -3.85 -2.80 -7.68
C ALA A 7 -4.01 -4.29 -7.32
N ASN A 8 -5.08 -4.61 -6.61
CA ASN A 8 -5.34 -5.91 -5.97
C ASN A 8 -4.92 -7.13 -6.81
N ALA A 9 -4.14 -8.04 -6.21
CA ALA A 9 -3.61 -9.24 -6.88
C ALA A 9 -4.69 -10.23 -7.36
N ARG A 10 -5.94 -10.09 -6.88
CA ARG A 10 -7.03 -11.03 -7.14
C ARG A 10 -7.68 -10.94 -8.53
N GLN A 11 -7.55 -9.82 -9.26
CA GLN A 11 -8.14 -9.67 -10.61
C GLN A 11 -7.15 -9.18 -11.68
N GLY A 12 -5.90 -8.86 -11.33
CA GLY A 12 -4.92 -8.31 -12.29
C GLY A 12 -3.45 -8.49 -11.90
N GLY A 13 -3.14 -9.47 -11.04
CA GLY A 13 -1.82 -9.63 -10.41
C GLY A 13 -0.64 -9.58 -11.38
N ALA A 14 -0.73 -10.24 -12.54
CA ALA A 14 0.34 -10.24 -13.55
C ALA A 14 0.53 -8.87 -14.23
N ALA A 15 -0.55 -8.13 -14.53
CA ALA A 15 -0.45 -6.81 -15.15
C ALA A 15 0.14 -5.78 -14.17
N ASN A 16 -0.27 -5.85 -12.90
CA ASN A 16 0.21 -4.95 -11.86
C ASN A 16 1.69 -5.23 -11.54
N ALA A 17 2.07 -6.50 -11.40
CA ALA A 17 3.47 -6.89 -11.22
C ALA A 17 4.34 -6.41 -12.40
N ARG A 18 3.88 -6.56 -13.65
CA ARG A 18 4.59 -6.04 -14.82
C ARG A 18 4.83 -4.53 -14.75
N TYR A 19 3.86 -3.76 -14.29
CA TYR A 19 4.03 -2.31 -14.10
C TYR A 19 5.11 -2.00 -13.05
N GLY A 20 5.06 -2.67 -11.89
CA GLY A 20 6.07 -2.52 -10.85
C GLY A 20 7.47 -2.86 -11.33
N ILE A 21 7.62 -4.01 -12.00
CA ILE A 21 8.90 -4.47 -12.58
C ILE A 21 9.40 -3.45 -13.60
N HIS A 22 8.55 -3.02 -14.53
CA HIS A 22 8.92 -2.08 -15.58
C HIS A 22 9.39 -0.74 -14.99
N ALA A 23 8.68 -0.21 -13.99
CA ALA A 23 9.07 1.05 -13.34
C ALA A 23 10.42 0.93 -12.59
N MET A 24 10.71 -0.23 -11.98
CA MET A 24 12.00 -0.48 -11.34
C MET A 24 13.12 -0.66 -12.36
N GLU A 25 12.87 -1.38 -13.44
CA GLU A 25 13.81 -1.57 -14.56
C GLU A 25 14.19 -0.24 -15.20
N LEU A 26 13.22 0.62 -15.52
CA LEU A 26 13.47 1.96 -16.06
C LEU A 26 14.33 2.80 -15.12
N LEU A 27 14.07 2.76 -13.81
CA LEU A 27 14.85 3.51 -12.83
C LEU A 27 16.29 2.99 -12.74
N ILE A 28 16.48 1.67 -12.63
CA ILE A 28 17.79 1.03 -12.54
C ILE A 28 18.60 1.34 -13.81
N ASN A 29 18.02 1.09 -14.98
CA ASN A 29 18.68 1.38 -16.24
C ASN A 29 18.99 2.88 -16.41
N GLY A 30 18.10 3.76 -15.93
CA GLY A 30 18.31 5.20 -15.92
C GLY A 30 19.51 5.63 -15.07
N VAL A 31 19.72 5.03 -13.89
CA VAL A 31 20.89 5.35 -13.05
C VAL A 31 22.18 4.71 -13.59
N LEU A 32 22.12 3.50 -14.13
CA LEU A 32 23.26 2.84 -14.76
C LEU A 32 23.77 3.64 -15.97
N LYS A 33 22.86 4.13 -16.83
CA LYS A 33 23.20 5.01 -17.96
C LYS A 33 23.87 6.32 -17.54
N LYS A 34 23.66 6.76 -16.29
CA LYS A 34 24.32 7.95 -15.71
C LYS A 34 25.65 7.63 -15.01
N GLY A 35 26.18 6.42 -15.18
CA GLY A 35 27.47 6.00 -14.64
C GLY A 35 27.41 5.30 -13.28
N ALA A 36 26.22 4.92 -12.80
CA ALA A 36 26.13 4.09 -11.60
C ALA A 36 26.69 2.68 -11.87
N ILE A 37 27.37 2.11 -10.88
CA ILE A 37 27.88 0.74 -10.91
C ILE A 37 26.84 -0.17 -10.25
N ARG A 38 26.41 -1.23 -10.96
CA ARG A 38 25.35 -2.15 -10.51
C ARG A 38 25.63 -2.74 -9.13
N SER A 39 26.85 -3.19 -8.87
CA SER A 39 27.27 -3.76 -7.59
C SER A 39 27.26 -2.76 -6.42
N ASN A 40 27.25 -1.46 -6.71
CA ASN A 40 27.20 -0.41 -5.68
C ASN A 40 25.78 0.09 -5.41
N LEU A 41 24.77 -0.42 -6.13
CA LEU A 41 23.39 -0.02 -5.92
C LEU A 41 22.92 -0.44 -4.53
N LYS A 42 22.27 0.48 -3.84
CA LYS A 42 21.65 0.30 -2.53
C LYS A 42 20.26 0.90 -2.56
N VAL A 43 19.31 0.24 -1.90
CA VAL A 43 17.90 0.67 -1.92
C VAL A 43 17.41 0.98 -0.52
N LYS A 44 16.52 1.97 -0.43
CA LYS A 44 15.74 2.28 0.77
C LYS A 44 14.26 2.19 0.41
N VAL A 45 13.48 1.48 1.22
CA VAL A 45 12.08 1.18 0.93
C VAL A 45 11.19 1.89 1.95
N PHE A 46 10.18 2.62 1.48
CA PHE A 46 9.24 3.36 2.33
C PHE A 46 7.81 3.14 1.84
N GLY A 47 6.84 3.09 2.76
CA GLY A 47 5.41 3.18 2.42
C GLY A 47 4.60 2.03 2.98
N GLY A 48 3.66 1.51 2.19
CA GLY A 48 2.90 0.30 2.52
C GLY A 48 1.98 0.41 3.73
N ALA A 49 1.60 1.61 4.17
CA ALA A 49 0.69 1.79 5.30
C ALA A 49 -0.75 1.36 4.95
N LYS A 50 -1.42 0.70 5.90
CA LYS A 50 -2.84 0.38 5.83
C LYS A 50 -3.64 1.47 6.53
N MET A 51 -4.09 2.46 5.77
CA MET A 51 -4.77 3.64 6.29
C MET A 51 -6.26 3.44 6.54
N SER A 52 -6.88 2.47 5.84
CA SER A 52 -8.28 2.13 5.99
C SER A 52 -8.46 0.67 6.35
N ALA A 53 -9.35 0.37 7.31
CA ALA A 53 -9.64 -1.00 7.73
C ALA A 53 -10.36 -1.80 6.63
N ASN A 54 -11.15 -1.10 5.81
CA ASN A 54 -12.00 -1.67 4.77
C ASN A 54 -11.29 -1.83 3.43
N LEU A 55 -10.12 -1.20 3.24
CA LEU A 55 -9.30 -1.41 2.06
C LEU A 55 -8.48 -2.69 2.15
N SER A 56 -8.36 -3.39 1.01
CA SER A 56 -7.47 -4.52 0.83
C SER A 56 -6.03 -4.17 1.23
N ASP A 57 -5.27 -5.15 1.70
CA ASP A 57 -3.88 -5.01 2.17
C ASP A 57 -2.86 -4.83 1.02
N ILE A 58 -3.15 -3.85 0.15
CA ILE A 58 -2.31 -3.45 -0.99
C ILE A 58 -0.96 -2.94 -0.48
N GLY A 59 -0.94 -2.28 0.67
CA GLY A 59 0.28 -1.79 1.30
C GLY A 59 1.28 -2.91 1.59
N ALA A 60 0.84 -3.98 2.25
CA ALA A 60 1.68 -5.15 2.51
C ALA A 60 2.08 -5.87 1.22
N ALA A 61 1.15 -6.02 0.27
CA ALA A 61 1.44 -6.64 -1.02
C ALA A 61 2.56 -5.89 -1.78
N ASN A 62 2.50 -4.56 -1.82
CA ASN A 62 3.53 -3.73 -2.44
C ASN A 62 4.88 -3.86 -1.74
N ALA A 63 4.87 -3.84 -0.40
CA ALA A 63 6.10 -4.02 0.38
C ALA A 63 6.74 -5.38 0.10
N ASN A 64 5.95 -6.45 0.11
CA ASN A 64 6.42 -7.81 -0.18
C ASN A 64 6.98 -7.95 -1.59
N PHE A 65 6.29 -7.37 -2.57
CA PHE A 65 6.75 -7.36 -3.96
C PHE A 65 8.12 -6.68 -4.11
N VAL A 66 8.30 -5.48 -3.53
CA VAL A 66 9.61 -4.79 -3.57
C VAL A 66 10.70 -5.63 -2.91
N GLN A 67 10.41 -6.20 -1.75
CA GLN A 67 11.40 -7.02 -1.03
C GLN A 67 11.80 -8.27 -1.84
N GLN A 68 10.85 -8.91 -2.51
CA GLN A 68 11.13 -10.04 -3.39
C GLN A 68 11.98 -9.61 -4.60
N PHE A 69 11.56 -8.56 -5.29
CA PHE A 69 12.31 -8.04 -6.45
C PHE A 69 13.76 -7.69 -6.09
N LEU A 70 14.00 -7.02 -4.96
CA LEU A 70 15.35 -6.67 -4.54
C LEU A 70 16.22 -7.89 -4.22
N ARG A 71 15.62 -8.95 -3.65
CA ARG A 71 16.32 -10.23 -3.44
C ARG A 71 16.70 -10.89 -4.76
N ASP A 72 15.76 -10.96 -5.70
CA ASP A 72 15.97 -11.60 -7.00
C ASP A 72 17.04 -10.87 -7.82
N GLU A 73 17.08 -9.53 -7.73
CA GLU A 73 18.07 -8.70 -8.42
C GLU A 73 19.43 -8.62 -7.69
N GLY A 74 19.52 -9.15 -6.46
CA GLY A 74 20.72 -9.08 -5.64
C GLY A 74 21.08 -7.66 -5.17
N ILE A 75 20.09 -6.76 -5.04
CA ILE A 75 20.32 -5.36 -4.65
C ILE A 75 20.05 -5.20 -3.15
N PRO A 76 21.04 -4.80 -2.34
CA PRO A 76 20.86 -4.69 -0.89
C PRO A 76 19.88 -3.56 -0.51
N CYS A 77 18.88 -3.92 0.29
CA CYS A 77 18.02 -2.98 1.00
C CYS A 77 18.71 -2.54 2.30
N ILE A 78 19.20 -1.30 2.35
CA ILE A 78 19.96 -0.77 3.50
C ILE A 78 19.10 -0.09 4.56
N SER A 79 17.82 0.17 4.26
CA SER A 79 16.87 0.76 5.18
C SER A 79 15.44 0.51 4.69
N SER A 80 14.55 0.14 5.60
CA SER A 80 13.14 -0.05 5.30
C SER A 80 12.24 0.60 6.34
N SER A 81 11.14 1.19 5.88
CA SER A 81 10.04 1.66 6.72
C SER A 81 8.73 1.43 5.99
N VAL A 82 8.23 0.21 6.15
CA VAL A 82 7.02 -0.30 5.49
C VAL A 82 5.93 -0.61 6.52
N GLY A 83 4.67 -0.61 6.10
CA GLY A 83 3.54 -0.94 6.97
C GLY A 83 3.08 0.23 7.84
N GLY A 84 2.42 -0.08 8.96
CA GLY A 84 1.80 0.88 9.86
C GLY A 84 0.44 1.39 9.35
N THR A 85 -0.15 2.34 10.07
CA THR A 85 -1.52 2.85 9.82
C THR A 85 -1.57 4.31 9.40
N SER A 86 -0.42 4.99 9.29
CA SER A 86 -0.33 6.41 8.93
C SER A 86 0.45 6.57 7.63
N ALA A 87 0.06 7.51 6.76
CA ALA A 87 0.91 7.83 5.63
C ALA A 87 2.21 8.48 6.09
N ARG A 88 3.20 8.42 5.20
CA ARG A 88 4.53 8.98 5.41
C ARG A 88 4.94 9.80 4.20
N ARG A 89 5.39 11.03 4.45
CA ARG A 89 6.04 11.86 3.44
C ARG A 89 7.52 11.53 3.41
N VAL A 90 8.05 11.19 2.23
CA VAL A 90 9.45 10.82 2.04
C VAL A 90 10.16 11.92 1.25
N ARG A 91 11.32 12.36 1.75
CA ARG A 91 12.25 13.23 1.03
C ARG A 91 13.55 12.46 0.79
N PHE A 92 14.06 12.52 -0.43
CA PHE A 92 15.29 11.84 -0.83
C PHE A 92 16.28 12.81 -1.46
N HIS A 93 17.49 12.83 -0.94
CA HIS A 93 18.60 13.61 -1.46
C HIS A 93 19.45 12.72 -2.36
N ALA A 94 19.35 12.92 -3.68
CA ALA A 94 19.98 12.04 -4.67
C ALA A 94 21.52 11.97 -4.55
N CYS A 95 22.17 13.10 -4.24
CA CYS A 95 23.64 13.17 -4.17
C CYS A 95 24.21 12.41 -2.97
N SER A 96 23.55 12.47 -1.80
CA SER A 96 24.03 11.82 -0.57
C SER A 96 23.37 10.47 -0.29
N GLY A 97 22.27 10.15 -0.97
CA GLY A 97 21.42 9.01 -0.66
C GLY A 97 20.66 9.16 0.66
N ALA A 98 20.70 10.33 1.31
CA ALA A 98 19.96 10.57 2.54
C ALA A 98 18.45 10.54 2.27
N ALA A 99 17.71 9.90 3.19
CA ALA A 99 16.26 9.82 3.12
C ALA A 99 15.68 10.24 4.47
N GLN A 100 14.67 11.10 4.44
CA GLN A 100 13.93 11.53 5.61
C GLN A 100 12.46 11.14 5.43
N GLN A 101 11.83 10.70 6.51
CA GLN A 101 10.41 10.45 6.54
C GLN A 101 9.73 11.21 7.67
N THR A 102 8.50 11.65 7.43
CA THR A 102 7.64 12.26 8.45
C THR A 102 6.25 11.66 8.33
N HIS A 103 5.69 11.19 9.44
CA HIS A 103 4.31 10.74 9.46
C HIS A 103 3.36 11.92 9.30
N VAL A 104 2.32 11.74 8.50
CA VAL A 104 1.27 12.74 8.32
C VAL A 104 0.34 12.67 9.53
N GLN A 105 0.17 13.80 10.23
CA GLN A 105 -0.47 13.84 11.55
C GLN A 105 -2.00 13.64 11.49
N ASP A 106 -2.66 14.07 10.42
CA ASP A 106 -4.12 14.01 10.29
C ASP A 106 -4.66 12.69 9.71
N ASP A 107 -3.80 11.78 9.25
CA ASP A 107 -4.23 10.48 8.71
C ASP A 107 -4.66 9.48 9.80
N ARG A 108 -4.15 9.65 11.03
CA ARG A 108 -4.45 8.74 12.16
C ARG A 108 -5.93 8.79 12.55
N LYS A 109 -6.53 9.99 12.49
CA LYS A 109 -7.94 10.19 12.84
C LYS A 109 -8.87 9.39 11.92
N LEU A 110 -8.56 9.30 10.62
CA LEU A 110 -9.38 8.55 9.68
C LEU A 110 -9.37 7.05 10.00
N GLY A 111 -8.19 6.47 10.22
CA GLY A 111 -8.06 5.06 10.58
C GLY A 111 -8.72 4.71 11.92
N GLU A 112 -8.59 5.58 12.92
CA GLU A 112 -9.24 5.42 14.24
C GLU A 112 -10.77 5.54 14.14
N LEU A 113 -11.29 6.50 13.37
CA LEU A 113 -12.73 6.67 13.13
C LEU A 113 -13.32 5.47 12.40
N GLU A 114 -12.62 4.95 11.40
CA GLU A 114 -13.05 3.74 10.69
C GLU A 114 -13.03 2.50 11.58
N GLN A 115 -11.99 2.31 12.40
CA GLN A 115 -11.94 1.20 13.35
C GLN A 115 -13.07 1.27 14.38
N ARG A 116 -13.38 2.48 14.89
CA ARG A 116 -14.53 2.70 15.78
C ARG A 116 -15.86 2.44 15.09
N ALA A 117 -16.00 2.83 13.83
CA ALA A 117 -17.19 2.55 13.03
C ALA A 117 -17.35 1.05 12.75
N ALA A 118 -16.26 0.35 12.42
CA ALA A 118 -16.25 -1.10 12.17
C ALA A 118 -16.46 -1.94 13.44
N ALA A 119 -16.02 -1.45 14.61
CA ALA A 119 -16.25 -2.10 15.89
C ALA A 119 -17.66 -1.87 16.46
N ARG A 120 -18.46 -0.99 15.84
CA ARG A 120 -19.86 -0.79 16.26
C ARG A 120 -20.69 -1.97 15.76
N PRO A 121 -21.37 -2.72 16.65
CA PRO A 121 -22.23 -3.82 16.23
C PRO A 121 -23.35 -3.27 15.34
N ILE A 122 -23.58 -3.92 14.20
CA ILE A 122 -24.71 -3.63 13.32
C ILE A 122 -25.98 -3.84 14.17
N PRO A 123 -26.87 -2.85 14.31
CA PRO A 123 -28.12 -3.04 15.04
C PRO A 123 -28.85 -4.21 14.38
N ALA A 124 -29.28 -5.19 15.19
CA ALA A 124 -30.07 -6.30 14.68
C ALA A 124 -31.25 -5.75 13.88
N PRO A 125 -31.59 -6.34 12.71
CA PRO A 125 -32.71 -5.87 11.92
C PRO A 125 -33.95 -5.83 12.83
N ALA A 126 -34.55 -4.64 12.92
CA ALA A 126 -35.77 -4.43 13.69
C ALA A 126 -36.81 -5.41 13.15
N GLN A 127 -37.29 -6.31 14.01
CA GLN A 127 -38.37 -7.21 13.63
C GLN A 127 -39.58 -6.35 13.27
N ALA A 128 -39.96 -6.38 12.00
CA ALA A 128 -41.20 -5.77 11.51
C ALA A 128 -42.37 -6.57 12.10
N GLY A 129 -42.82 -6.18 13.28
CA GLY A 129 -44.11 -6.58 13.81
C GLY A 129 -45.21 -5.83 13.05
N GLY A 130 -46.18 -6.54 12.48
CA GLY A 130 -47.41 -5.89 12.03
C GLY A 130 -48.20 -6.58 10.92
N SER A 131 -48.97 -7.60 11.33
CA SER A 131 -50.27 -8.02 10.80
C SER A 131 -50.41 -8.39 9.31
N ALA A 132 -50.57 -9.70 9.06
CA ALA A 132 -51.11 -10.24 7.81
C ALA A 132 -52.55 -9.77 7.62
N GLY A 133 -52.75 -8.75 6.78
CA GLY A 133 -54.07 -8.39 6.26
C GLY A 133 -54.57 -9.48 5.33
N VAL A 134 -55.65 -10.14 5.74
CA VAL A 134 -56.46 -11.03 4.91
C VAL A 134 -57.05 -10.20 3.77
N VAL A 135 -56.80 -10.60 2.52
CA VAL A 135 -57.42 -10.01 1.33
C VAL A 135 -58.58 -10.92 0.94
N ASP A 136 -59.81 -10.50 1.23
CA ASP A 136 -61.01 -11.12 0.67
C ASP A 136 -61.21 -10.66 -0.78
N LEU A 137 -61.38 -11.62 -1.69
CA LEU A 137 -61.71 -11.42 -3.11
C LEU A 137 -63.23 -11.53 -3.28
N PHE A 138 -63.85 -10.48 -3.80
CA PHE A 138 -65.16 -10.52 -4.48
C PHE A 138 -64.95 -10.12 -5.95
#